data_AF-A0A0G0EZW5-F1
#
_entry.id   AF-A0A0G0EZW5-F1
#
_cell.length_a   1.000
_cell.length_b   1.000
_cell.length_c   1.000
_cell.angle_alpha   90.00
_cell.angle_beta   90.00
_cell.angle_gamma   90.00
#
_symmetry.space_group_name_H-M   'P 1'
#
loop_
_entity.id
_entity.type
_entity.pdbx_description
1 polymer ?
#
loop_
_entity_poly.entity_id
_entity_poly.type
_entity_poly.pdbx_seq_one_letter_code
_entity_poly.pdbx_strand_id
1 'polypeptide(L)' 'MDAQEIFNTQVNSWGERELYLVKEDEFKVLLSNGGSPLETNKPNGDGTFFNSLVFQEKTFCVSTTGEVF' A
#
# COMPACT_ATOMS: atom_id res chain seq x y z
N MET A 1 -13.25 -0.53 7.51
CA MET A 1 -11.99 -1.15 7.92
C MET A 1 -11.01 -0.04 8.22
N ASP A 2 -10.40 -0.04 9.39
CA ASP A 2 -9.41 0.96 9.80
C ASP A 2 -7.96 0.54 9.43
N ALA A 3 -7.00 1.44 9.63
CA ALA A 3 -5.60 1.20 9.28
C ALA A 3 -4.96 0.07 10.11
N GLN A 4 -5.41 -0.14 11.36
CA GLN A 4 -4.90 -1.18 12.23
C GLN A 4 -5.48 -2.55 11.85
N GLU A 5 -6.75 -2.62 11.47
CA GLU A 5 -7.38 -3.81 10.89
C GLU A 5 -6.65 -4.22 9.61
N ILE A 6 -6.37 -3.28 8.69
CA ILE A 6 -5.57 -3.55 7.47
C ILE A 6 -4.21 -4.13 7.83
N PHE A 7 -3.48 -3.47 8.74
CA PHE A 7 -2.16 -3.94 9.17
C PHE A 7 -2.22 -5.35 9.74
N ASN A 8 -3.14 -5.60 10.68
CA ASN A 8 -3.28 -6.89 11.33
C ASN A 8 -3.68 -7.97 10.32
N THR A 9 -4.59 -7.69 9.39
CA THR A 9 -4.98 -8.65 8.35
C THR A 9 -3.79 -8.98 7.46
N GLN A 10 -3.08 -7.97 6.93
CA GLN A 10 -1.99 -8.23 5.98
C GLN A 10 -0.76 -8.86 6.64
N VAL A 11 -0.37 -8.40 7.83
CA VAL A 11 0.83 -8.91 8.51
C VAL A 11 0.56 -10.30 9.11
N ASN A 12 -0.61 -10.53 9.72
CA ASN A 12 -0.91 -11.82 10.34
C ASN A 12 -1.29 -12.91 9.32
N SER A 13 -1.87 -12.55 8.17
CA SER A 13 -2.22 -13.55 7.15
C SER A 13 -1.02 -14.07 6.36
N TRP A 14 0.06 -13.30 6.27
CA TRP A 14 1.19 -13.62 5.39
C TRP A 14 2.54 -13.83 6.10
N GLY A 15 2.62 -13.50 7.39
CA GLY A 15 3.89 -13.48 8.14
C GLY A 15 4.78 -12.30 7.74
N GLU A 16 6.02 -12.28 8.23
CA GLU A 16 6.94 -11.18 7.93
C GLU A 16 7.38 -11.17 6.46
N ARG A 17 7.08 -10.07 5.78
CA ARG A 17 7.46 -9.80 4.39
C ARG A 17 8.14 -8.46 4.24
N GLU A 18 8.95 -8.36 3.19
CA GLU A 18 9.52 -7.10 2.74
C GLU A 18 8.44 -6.12 2.24
N LEU A 19 7.32 -6.65 1.71
CA LEU A 19 6.26 -5.85 1.12
C LEU A 19 4.89 -6.57 1.18
N TYR A 20 3.85 -5.81 1.57
CA TYR A 20 2.47 -6.27 1.70
C TYR A 20 1.59 -5.62 0.62
N LEU A 21 0.89 -6.46 -0.15
CA LEU A 21 -0.03 -5.99 -1.20
C LEU A 21 -1.38 -5.62 -0.59
N VAL A 22 -1.84 -4.41 -0.88
CA VAL A 22 -3.14 -3.90 -0.45
C VAL A 22 -3.96 -3.41 -1.63
N LYS A 23 -5.27 -3.29 -1.43
CA LYS A 23 -6.17 -2.64 -2.39
C LYS A 23 -5.98 -1.12 -2.34
N GLU A 24 -6.44 -0.43 -3.38
CA GLU A 24 -6.32 1.03 -3.47
C GLU A 24 -7.02 1.76 -2.30
N ASP A 25 -8.21 1.33 -1.91
CA ASP A 25 -8.93 1.93 -0.77
C ASP A 25 -8.20 1.71 0.56
N GLU A 26 -7.59 0.54 0.74
CA GLU A 26 -6.79 0.21 1.92
C GLU A 26 -5.50 1.05 1.96
N PHE A 27 -4.87 1.25 0.80
CA PHE A 27 -3.71 2.12 0.65
C PHE A 27 -4.04 3.57 1.02
N LYS A 28 -5.19 4.09 0.57
CA LYS A 28 -5.67 5.43 0.93
C LYS A 28 -5.94 5.57 2.43
N VAL A 29 -6.49 4.54 3.07
CA VAL A 29 -6.70 4.51 4.53
C VAL A 29 -5.36 4.55 5.27
N LEU A 30 -4.39 3.71 4.88
CA LEU A 30 -3.05 3.70 5.49
C LEU A 30 -2.36 5.06 5.35
N LEU A 31 -2.40 5.65 4.15
CA LEU A 31 -1.85 6.98 3.88
C LEU A 31 -2.49 8.06 4.75
N SER A 32 -3.83 8.06 4.86
CA SER A 32 -4.57 9.04 5.66
C SER A 32 -4.34 8.90 7.17
N ASN A 33 -3.90 7.72 7.64
CA ASN A 33 -3.62 7.43 9.04
C ASN A 33 -2.13 7.56 9.40
N GLY A 34 -1.35 8.29 8.60
CA GLY A 34 0.06 8.59 8.89
C GLY A 34 1.05 7.61 8.28
N GLY A 35 0.63 6.82 7.29
CA GLY A 35 1.55 6.09 6.42
C GLY A 35 2.43 7.06 5.62
N SER A 36 3.73 6.82 5.59
CA SER A 36 4.70 7.65 4.87
C SER A 36 4.93 7.12 3.46
N PRO A 37 4.63 7.87 2.38
CA PRO A 37 4.93 7.45 1.02
C PRO A 37 6.41 7.14 0.81
N LEU A 38 6.73 6.08 0.06
CA LEU A 38 8.09 5.71 -0.33
C LEU A 38 8.31 5.89 -1.84
N GLU A 39 7.53 5.19 -2.64
CA GLU A 39 7.51 5.32 -4.10
C GLU A 39 6.10 5.66 -4.55
N THR A 40 5.95 6.66 -5.41
CA THR A 40 4.65 7.09 -5.94
C THR A 40 4.71 7.17 -7.45
N ASN A 41 3.65 6.73 -8.12
CA ASN A 41 3.47 6.81 -9.58
C ASN A 41 4.62 6.19 -10.38
N LYS A 42 5.20 5.08 -9.90
CA LYS A 42 6.22 4.36 -10.65
C LYS A 42 5.56 3.53 -11.75
N PRO A 43 5.80 3.81 -13.05
CA PRO A 43 5.12 3.09 -14.13
C PRO A 43 5.61 1.63 -14.21
N ASN A 44 4.66 0.69 -14.34
CA ASN A 44 4.96 -0.74 -14.50
C ASN A 44 5.17 -1.16 -15.96
N GLY A 45 4.91 -0.27 -16.93
CA GLY A 45 5.05 -0.53 -18.36
C GLY A 45 3.84 -1.22 -19.01
N ASP A 46 2.79 -1.53 -18.25
CA ASP A 46 1.54 -2.17 -18.69
C ASP A 46 0.30 -1.25 -18.57
N GLY A 47 0.52 0.05 -18.32
CA GLY A 47 -0.56 1.02 -18.06
C GLY A 47 -0.99 1.14 -16.59
N THR A 48 -0.32 0.41 -15.69
CA THR A 48 -0.49 0.56 -14.24
C THR A 48 0.68 1.31 -13.58
N PHE A 49 0.43 1.83 -12.39
CA PHE A 49 1.39 2.55 -11.56
C PHE A 49 1.54 1.87 -10.20
N PHE A 50 2.79 1.61 -9.83
CA PHE A 50 3.15 1.12 -8.51
C PHE A 50 3.29 2.27 -7.52
N ASN A 51 2.66 2.10 -6.36
CA ASN A 51 2.74 3.00 -5.22
C ASN A 51 3.06 2.20 -3.95
N SER A 52 3.92 2.73 -3.09
CA SER A 52 4.28 2.13 -1.81
C SER A 52 4.37 3.15 -0.68
N LEU A 53 4.09 2.71 0.54
CA LEU A 53 4.21 3.49 1.77
C LEU A 53 4.73 2.63 2.92
N VAL A 54 5.29 3.26 3.95
CA VAL A 54 5.59 2.62 5.24
C VAL A 54 4.50 2.97 6.24
N PHE A 55 3.96 1.96 6.91
CA PHE A 55 3.09 2.12 8.07
C PHE A 55 3.55 1.13 9.15
N GLN A 56 3.83 1.65 10.35
CA GLN A 56 4.34 0.84 11.48
C GLN A 56 5.51 -0.06 11.09
N GLU A 57 6.54 0.51 10.45
CA GLU A 57 7.77 -0.19 10.01
C GLU A 57 7.57 -1.30 8.95
N LYS A 58 6.35 -1.45 8.42
CA LYS A 58 6.04 -2.39 7.33
C LYS A 58 5.71 -1.64 6.05
N THR A 59 6.19 -2.16 4.92
CA THR A 59 5.98 -1.56 3.60
C THR A 59 4.73 -2.14 2.96
N PHE A 60 3.77 -1.28 2.62
CA PHE A 60 2.56 -1.64 1.89
C PHE A 60 2.65 -1.09 0.48
N CYS A 61 2.13 -1.83 -0.51
CA CYS A 61 2.08 -1.36 -1.88
C CYS A 61 0.77 -1.70 -2.59
N VAL A 62 0.52 -0.94 -3.65
CA VAL A 62 -0.62 -1.11 -4.54
C VAL A 62 -0.19 -0.83 -5.97
N SER A 63 -0.81 -1.54 -6.91
CA SER A 63 -0.77 -1.19 -8.33
C SER A 63 -2.11 -0.60 -8.74
N THR A 64 -2.11 0.61 -9.28
CA THR A 64 -3.31 1.34 -9.72
C THR A 64 -3.32 1.47 -11.23
N THR A 65 -4.43 1.17 -11.88
CA THR A 65 -4.64 1.52 -13.29
C THR A 65 -4.72 3.04 -13.44
N GLY A 66 -4.09 3.60 -14.47
CA GLY A 66 -4.01 5.05 -14.64
C GLY A 66 -5.36 5.76 -14.77
N GLU A 67 -5.81 6.38 -13.69
CA GLU A 67 -6.19 7.80 -13.71
C GLU A 67 -5.17 8.53 -12.84
N VAL A 68 -4.40 9.42 -13.46
CA VAL A 68 -3.43 10.28 -12.76
C VAL A 68 -4.25 11.26 -11.93
N PHE A 69 -4.12 11.24 -10.61
CA PHE A 69 -4.68 12.26 -9.72
C PHE A 69 -4.12 13.65 -10.03
#